data_AF-A0AAE0U983-F1
#
_entry.id   AF-A0AAE0U983-F1
#
_cell.length_a   1.000
_cell.length_b   1.000
_cell.length_c   1.000
_cell.angle_alpha   90.00
_cell.angle_beta   90.00
_cell.angle_gamma   90.00
#
_symmetry.space_group_name_H-M   'P 1'
#
loop_
_entity.id
_entity.type
_entity.pdbx_description
1 polymer ?
#
loop_
_entity_poly.entity_id
_entity_poly.type
_entity_poly.pdbx_seq_one_letter_code
_entity_poly.pdbx_strand_id
1 'polypeptide(L)'
;MAPPITPTTLKATTARFSDRAFLLLQNILMLLVFVVVVFFVQGTAVLATAAAAQAVLTAMLGQELSNALDLAQWHLMAGQTTRTGIPFVDMLAISRTTGYMGTFALLRAPSSQVGISAKTWGLARVAVTAMILLAGILVNTSTVTVYDTAHTFNVTAGVGPFNSSLVDPFVKFIRSLAPQYPYQVQPFSYIAWVYILLLNPLTSTVASPVRCPGEGGCTSYLLSGGLSMVAPWVRQGFDDHTLVKIANAPAVQLDFTGPVDSAFGDADCDGFGQSGVKIGIRFCLSQSSPDPAADSLYAQTERGAGLCHGDPPAPNITTIVAFYTTKATVVAARSNYSIVSITGTDDLPAPVERLNTTAYRGALRWLLNCTDADMPPPSSVAQSFWSSSSQLRDPSTHSILTQHFQSILAFPFGCSTQTIGATLA
;
A
#
# COMPACT_ATOMS: atom_id res chain seq x y z
N MET A 1 -30.46 38.00 36.44
CA MET A 1 -29.60 38.76 35.51
C MET A 1 -28.39 37.91 35.19
N ALA A 2 -28.24 37.47 33.94
CA ALA A 2 -27.04 36.76 33.51
C ALA A 2 -25.90 37.78 33.31
N PRO A 3 -24.63 37.41 33.61
CA PRO A 3 -23.50 38.34 33.46
C PRO A 3 -23.28 38.71 31.99
N PRO A 4 -22.80 39.94 31.70
CA PRO A 4 -22.52 40.37 30.34
C PRO A 4 -21.41 39.52 29.72
N ILE A 5 -21.68 38.98 28.54
CA ILE A 5 -20.71 38.20 27.75
C ILE A 5 -19.68 39.17 27.18
N THR A 6 -18.41 38.92 27.48
CA THR A 6 -17.27 39.76 27.07
C THR A 6 -16.73 39.34 25.70
N PRO A 7 -16.01 40.22 24.98
CA PRO A 7 -15.39 39.89 23.68
C PRO A 7 -14.45 38.66 23.73
N THR A 8 -13.91 38.36 24.91
CA THR A 8 -13.09 37.17 25.20
C THR A 8 -13.92 35.88 25.24
N THR A 9 -15.17 35.92 25.69
CA THR A 9 -16.06 34.75 25.64
C THR A 9 -16.48 34.44 24.21
N LEU A 10 -16.67 35.45 23.35
CA LEU A 10 -16.93 35.29 21.91
C LEU A 10 -15.78 34.58 21.19
N LYS A 11 -14.53 35.03 21.42
CA LYS A 11 -13.32 34.38 20.90
C LYS A 11 -13.16 32.93 21.39
N ALA A 12 -13.52 32.66 22.64
CA ALA A 12 -13.44 31.30 23.19
C ALA A 12 -14.50 30.36 22.61
N THR A 13 -15.71 30.86 22.31
CA THR A 13 -16.74 30.08 21.62
C THR A 13 -16.41 29.84 20.15
N THR A 14 -15.86 30.83 19.42
CA THR A 14 -15.44 30.62 18.02
C THR A 14 -14.23 29.68 17.92
N ALA A 15 -13.31 29.72 18.88
CA ALA A 15 -12.19 28.78 18.95
C ALA A 15 -12.66 27.34 19.26
N ARG A 16 -13.57 27.16 20.23
CA ARG A 16 -14.17 25.84 20.52
C ARG A 16 -15.03 25.32 19.36
N PHE A 17 -15.63 26.21 18.58
CA PHE A 17 -16.39 25.86 17.38
C PHE A 17 -15.46 25.40 16.25
N SER A 18 -14.33 26.08 16.05
CA SER A 18 -13.25 25.67 15.13
C SER A 18 -12.72 24.28 15.47
N ASP A 19 -12.43 24.00 16.74
CA ASP A 19 -11.91 22.69 17.17
C ASP A 19 -12.93 21.55 16.99
N ARG A 20 -14.21 21.80 17.27
CA ARG A 20 -15.25 20.78 17.09
C ARG A 20 -15.56 20.53 15.61
N ALA A 21 -15.60 21.57 14.80
CA ALA A 21 -15.75 21.44 13.36
C ALA A 21 -14.57 20.68 12.75
N PHE A 22 -13.34 20.93 13.22
CA PHE A 22 -12.13 20.22 12.81
C PHE A 22 -12.17 18.73 13.20
N LEU A 23 -12.54 18.40 14.44
CA LEU A 23 -12.67 17.01 14.91
C LEU A 23 -13.80 16.26 14.20
N LEU A 24 -14.91 16.92 13.89
CA LEU A 24 -16.00 16.31 13.13
C LEU A 24 -15.53 16.02 11.70
N LEU A 25 -14.92 17.00 11.04
CA LEU A 25 -14.35 16.88 9.69
C LEU A 25 -13.32 15.73 9.63
N GLN A 26 -12.48 15.60 10.66
CA GLN A 26 -11.49 14.53 10.77
C GLN A 26 -12.14 13.14 10.91
N ASN A 27 -13.18 12.99 11.73
CA ASN A 27 -13.90 11.72 11.88
C ASN A 27 -14.67 11.33 10.60
N ILE A 28 -15.21 12.32 9.88
CA ILE A 28 -15.92 12.11 8.61
C ILE A 28 -14.93 11.76 7.50
N LEU A 29 -13.78 12.42 7.46
CA LEU A 29 -12.69 12.10 6.53
C LEU A 29 -12.20 10.65 6.76
N MET A 30 -12.06 10.24 8.02
CA MET A 30 -11.70 8.85 8.37
C MET A 30 -12.76 7.84 7.94
N LEU A 31 -14.05 8.16 8.11
CA LEU A 31 -15.16 7.33 7.62
C LEU A 31 -15.16 7.23 6.08
N LEU A 32 -14.87 8.34 5.40
CA LEU A 32 -14.80 8.41 3.94
C LEU A 32 -13.60 7.64 3.38
N VAL A 33 -12.43 7.77 4.02
CA VAL A 33 -11.26 6.96 3.69
C VAL A 33 -11.56 5.48 3.92
N PHE A 34 -12.25 5.12 5.01
CA PHE A 34 -12.66 3.74 5.26
C PHE A 34 -13.61 3.21 4.16
N VAL A 35 -14.62 3.98 3.75
CA VAL A 35 -15.53 3.58 2.66
C VAL A 35 -14.80 3.49 1.31
N VAL A 36 -13.89 4.41 1.03
CA VAL A 36 -13.09 4.43 -0.20
C VAL A 36 -12.16 3.22 -0.25
N VAL A 37 -11.44 2.92 0.83
CA VAL A 37 -10.52 1.77 0.94
C VAL A 37 -11.26 0.43 0.86
N VAL A 38 -12.48 0.33 1.41
CA VAL A 38 -13.26 -0.91 1.41
C VAL A 38 -13.92 -1.23 0.05
N PHE A 39 -14.14 -0.23 -0.82
CA PHE A 39 -14.90 -0.40 -2.08
C PHE A 39 -14.08 -0.27 -3.39
N PHE A 40 -12.75 -0.24 -3.33
CA PHE A 40 -11.88 -0.07 -4.51
C PHE A 40 -11.74 -1.36 -5.36
N VAL A 41 -12.60 -1.56 -6.37
CA VAL A 41 -12.32 -2.48 -7.52
C VAL A 41 -12.73 -1.90 -8.90
N GLN A 42 -13.56 -0.86 -9.05
CA GLN A 42 -13.92 -0.34 -10.39
C GLN A 42 -14.03 1.20 -10.47
N GLY A 43 -13.41 1.79 -11.50
CA GLY A 43 -13.21 3.24 -11.65
C GLY A 43 -14.49 4.10 -11.78
N THR A 44 -15.63 3.52 -12.16
CA THR A 44 -16.92 4.25 -12.20
C THR A 44 -17.51 4.45 -10.79
N ALA A 45 -17.17 3.59 -9.83
CA ALA A 45 -17.59 3.73 -8.44
C ALA A 45 -16.86 4.89 -7.74
N VAL A 46 -15.65 5.25 -8.18
CA VAL A 46 -14.83 6.32 -7.58
C VAL A 46 -15.45 7.71 -7.76
N LEU A 47 -16.04 7.97 -8.94
CA LEU A 47 -16.76 9.22 -9.19
C LEU A 47 -18.07 9.30 -8.39
N ALA A 48 -18.78 8.18 -8.24
CA ALA A 48 -20.01 8.11 -7.46
C ALA A 48 -19.74 8.26 -5.95
N THR A 49 -18.68 7.65 -5.44
CA THR A 49 -18.27 7.79 -4.03
C THR A 49 -17.68 9.16 -3.74
N ALA A 50 -16.92 9.76 -4.66
CA ALA A 50 -16.48 11.15 -4.54
C ALA A 50 -17.65 12.14 -4.55
N ALA A 51 -18.66 11.92 -5.41
CA ALA A 51 -19.87 12.73 -5.42
C ALA A 51 -20.69 12.55 -4.12
N ALA A 52 -20.80 11.32 -3.60
CA ALA A 52 -21.46 11.05 -2.32
C ALA A 52 -20.71 11.68 -1.15
N ALA A 53 -19.37 11.59 -1.15
CA ALA A 53 -18.49 12.24 -0.18
C ALA A 53 -18.69 13.75 -0.16
N GLN A 54 -18.69 14.35 -1.35
CA GLN A 54 -18.89 15.77 -1.55
C GLN A 54 -20.29 16.20 -1.08
N ALA A 55 -21.33 15.40 -1.36
CA ALA A 55 -22.69 15.67 -0.88
C ALA A 55 -22.77 15.63 0.65
N VAL A 56 -22.13 14.65 1.29
CA VAL A 56 -22.07 14.53 2.76
C VAL A 56 -21.30 15.69 3.38
N LEU A 57 -20.13 16.03 2.83
CA LEU A 57 -19.31 17.15 3.29
C LEU A 57 -20.07 18.48 3.17
N THR A 58 -20.77 18.67 2.05
CA THR A 58 -21.59 19.86 1.78
C THR A 58 -22.77 19.96 2.75
N ALA A 59 -23.45 18.85 3.02
CA ALA A 59 -24.55 18.80 3.99
C ALA A 59 -24.07 19.15 5.40
N MET A 60 -22.88 18.67 5.79
CA MET A 60 -22.29 18.91 7.11
C MET A 60 -21.73 20.32 7.25
N LEU A 61 -21.06 20.88 6.24
CA LEU A 61 -20.68 22.30 6.22
C LEU A 61 -21.91 23.21 6.24
N GLY A 62 -22.98 22.82 5.54
CA GLY A 62 -24.27 23.49 5.60
C GLY A 62 -24.87 23.46 7.02
N GLN A 63 -24.78 22.32 7.71
CA GLN A 63 -25.22 22.17 9.10
C GLN A 63 -24.44 23.09 10.05
N GLU A 64 -23.11 23.16 9.92
CA GLU A 64 -22.27 23.99 10.80
C GLU A 64 -22.40 25.49 10.50
N LEU A 65 -22.44 25.88 9.23
CA LEU A 65 -22.75 27.26 8.84
C LEU A 65 -24.11 27.68 9.43
N SER A 66 -25.06 26.75 9.43
CA SER A 66 -26.37 26.99 9.99
C SER A 66 -26.37 27.13 11.51
N ASN A 67 -25.57 26.34 12.23
CA ASN A 67 -25.40 26.49 13.67
C ASN A 67 -24.73 27.84 14.01
N ALA A 68 -23.78 28.29 13.19
CA ALA A 68 -23.13 29.59 13.35
C ALA A 68 -24.10 30.76 13.10
N LEU A 69 -25.00 30.64 12.12
CA LEU A 69 -26.05 31.62 11.86
C LEU A 69 -27.07 31.68 13.01
N ASP A 70 -27.47 30.54 13.57
CA ASP A 70 -28.34 30.50 14.75
C ASP A 70 -27.66 31.18 15.96
N LEU A 71 -26.37 30.94 16.19
CA LEU A 71 -25.60 31.58 17.27
C LEU A 71 -25.49 33.10 17.07
N ALA A 72 -25.27 33.54 15.83
CA ALA A 72 -25.28 34.95 15.45
C ALA A 72 -26.67 35.57 15.67
N GLN A 73 -27.74 34.86 15.30
CA GLN A 73 -29.12 35.28 15.53
C GLN A 73 -29.41 35.47 17.03
N TRP A 74 -28.95 34.54 17.88
CA TRP A 74 -29.05 34.63 19.33
C TRP A 74 -28.24 35.79 19.92
N HIS A 75 -27.02 36.04 19.42
CA HIS A 75 -26.22 37.19 19.86
C HIS A 75 -26.84 38.53 19.48
N LEU A 76 -27.41 38.63 18.28
CA LEU A 76 -28.09 39.82 17.81
C LEU A 76 -29.40 40.08 18.57
N MET A 77 -30.07 39.02 19.05
CA MET A 77 -31.23 39.14 19.95
C MET A 77 -30.84 39.44 21.41
N ALA A 78 -29.72 38.91 21.91
CA ALA A 78 -29.25 39.10 23.28
C ALA A 78 -28.67 40.51 23.55
N GLY A 79 -28.28 41.25 22.51
CA GLY A 79 -27.82 42.65 22.58
C GLY A 79 -28.90 43.69 22.90
N GLN A 80 -30.05 43.26 23.44
CA GLN A 80 -31.28 44.02 23.71
C GLN A 80 -31.17 45.19 24.73
N THR A 81 -29.96 45.66 25.06
CA THR A 81 -29.76 46.91 25.80
C THR A 81 -29.81 48.16 24.92
N THR A 82 -29.82 48.04 23.59
CA THR A 82 -30.05 49.17 22.66
C THR A 82 -31.41 49.04 21.94
N ARG A 83 -32.21 50.12 21.94
CA ARG A 83 -33.63 50.19 21.53
C ARG A 83 -33.96 49.91 20.05
N THR A 84 -33.05 49.34 19.26
CA THR A 84 -33.26 49.06 17.83
C THR A 84 -33.04 47.58 17.57
N GLY A 85 -34.10 46.78 17.74
CA GLY A 85 -34.09 45.36 17.39
C GLY A 85 -33.93 45.14 15.88
N ILE A 86 -33.44 43.97 15.49
CA ILE A 86 -33.35 43.57 14.09
C ILE A 86 -34.77 43.34 13.54
N PRO A 87 -35.12 43.91 12.37
CA PRO A 87 -36.39 43.64 11.72
C PRO A 87 -36.59 42.13 11.48
N PHE A 88 -37.80 41.64 11.72
CA PHE A 88 -38.15 40.21 11.55
C PHE A 88 -37.76 39.66 10.17
N VAL A 89 -37.82 40.48 9.12
CA VAL A 89 -37.44 40.10 7.74
C VAL A 89 -35.93 39.93 7.59
N ASP A 90 -35.12 40.73 8.29
CA ASP A 90 -33.66 40.59 8.33
C ASP A 90 -33.27 39.35 9.12
N MET A 91 -34.01 39.04 10.19
CA MET A 91 -33.86 37.80 10.94
C MET A 91 -34.18 36.59 10.07
N LEU A 92 -35.25 36.63 9.25
CA LEU A 92 -35.56 35.56 8.29
C LEU A 92 -34.46 35.38 7.24
N ALA A 93 -33.83 36.46 6.75
CA ALA A 93 -32.75 36.35 5.77
C ALA A 93 -31.51 35.62 6.33
N ILE A 94 -31.24 35.81 7.62
CA ILE A 94 -30.13 35.18 8.35
C ILE A 94 -30.53 33.77 8.85
N SER A 95 -31.81 33.56 9.14
CA SER A 95 -32.30 32.36 9.82
C SER A 95 -32.17 31.09 9.00
N ARG A 96 -31.73 30.03 9.69
CA ARG A 96 -31.66 28.66 9.22
C ARG A 96 -32.95 28.15 8.58
N THR A 97 -34.10 28.47 9.17
CA THR A 97 -35.40 27.93 8.76
C THR A 97 -35.85 28.45 7.40
N THR A 98 -35.29 29.57 6.97
CA THR A 98 -35.47 30.11 5.63
C THR A 98 -34.56 29.31 4.70
N GLY A 99 -35.07 28.19 4.17
CA GLY A 99 -34.33 27.36 3.21
C GLY A 99 -33.92 28.15 1.95
N TYR A 100 -33.10 27.56 1.07
CA TYR A 100 -32.56 28.26 -0.12
C TYR A 100 -33.64 28.91 -0.98
N MET A 101 -34.77 28.23 -1.19
CA MET A 101 -35.91 28.79 -1.93
C MET A 101 -36.53 30.01 -1.23
N GLY A 102 -36.59 30.00 0.10
CA GLY A 102 -37.02 31.14 0.90
C GLY A 102 -36.04 32.33 0.80
N THR A 103 -34.73 32.06 0.81
CA THR A 103 -33.70 33.09 0.63
C THR A 103 -33.76 33.71 -0.76
N PHE A 104 -33.98 32.90 -1.81
CA PHE A 104 -34.20 33.42 -3.16
C PHE A 104 -35.52 34.20 -3.29
N ALA A 105 -36.58 33.76 -2.62
CA ALA A 105 -37.85 34.51 -2.58
C ALA A 105 -37.68 35.87 -1.90
N LEU A 106 -36.92 35.95 -0.80
CA LEU A 106 -36.59 37.21 -0.12
C LEU A 106 -35.75 38.15 -1.00
N LEU A 107 -34.80 37.60 -1.77
CA LEU A 107 -33.99 38.38 -2.73
C LEU A 107 -34.83 38.95 -3.87
N ARG A 108 -35.82 38.19 -4.36
CA ARG A 108 -36.71 38.58 -5.47
C ARG A 108 -37.90 39.45 -5.03
N ALA A 109 -38.22 39.50 -3.74
CA ALA A 109 -39.33 40.28 -3.24
C ALA A 109 -39.14 41.79 -3.52
N PRO A 110 -40.22 42.55 -3.80
CA PRO A 110 -40.14 44.00 -4.02
C PRO A 110 -39.50 44.72 -2.83
N SER A 111 -38.68 45.75 -3.08
CA SER A 111 -38.01 46.54 -2.02
C SER A 111 -38.98 47.33 -1.14
N SER A 112 -40.26 47.42 -1.53
CA SER A 112 -41.34 47.94 -0.70
C SER A 112 -41.79 46.98 0.40
N GLN A 113 -41.49 45.68 0.27
CA GLN A 113 -41.87 44.62 1.22
C GLN A 113 -40.68 44.08 2.01
N VAL A 114 -39.48 44.10 1.42
CA VAL A 114 -38.25 43.59 2.03
C VAL A 114 -37.18 44.68 2.00
N GLY A 115 -36.68 45.03 3.19
CA GLY A 115 -35.62 46.02 3.36
C GLY A 115 -34.33 45.61 2.64
N ILE A 116 -33.51 46.60 2.28
CA ILE A 116 -32.22 46.40 1.60
C ILE A 116 -31.29 45.54 2.47
N SER A 117 -31.35 45.70 3.79
CA SER A 117 -30.59 44.91 4.78
C SER A 117 -30.86 43.41 4.67
N ALA A 118 -32.12 42.97 4.67
CA ALA A 118 -32.50 41.56 4.45
C ALA A 118 -31.96 41.02 3.12
N LYS A 119 -32.03 41.82 2.04
CA LYS A 119 -31.51 41.40 0.73
C LYS A 119 -30.00 41.23 0.75
N THR A 120 -29.25 42.14 1.41
CA THR A 120 -27.80 41.99 1.56
C THR A 120 -27.43 40.75 2.37
N TRP A 121 -28.17 40.43 3.44
CA TRP A 121 -27.96 39.21 4.23
C TRP A 121 -28.26 37.94 3.43
N GLY A 122 -29.37 37.93 2.68
CA GLY A 122 -29.71 36.83 1.78
C GLY A 122 -28.65 36.60 0.70
N LEU A 123 -28.11 37.69 0.12
CA LEU A 123 -27.08 37.63 -0.91
C LEU A 123 -25.76 37.10 -0.33
N ALA A 124 -25.35 37.60 0.84
CA ALA A 124 -24.16 37.13 1.54
C ALA A 124 -24.24 35.62 1.83
N ARG A 125 -25.40 35.13 2.29
CA ARG A 125 -25.63 33.71 2.55
C ARG A 125 -25.52 32.85 1.29
N VAL A 126 -26.12 33.28 0.18
CA VAL A 126 -26.01 32.58 -1.11
C VAL A 126 -24.57 32.59 -1.63
N ALA A 127 -23.88 33.73 -1.55
CA ALA A 127 -22.50 33.88 -1.98
C ALA A 127 -21.54 32.99 -1.17
N VAL A 128 -21.66 32.96 0.16
CA VAL A 128 -20.85 32.07 1.01
C VAL A 128 -21.11 30.60 0.69
N THR A 129 -22.37 30.21 0.50
CA THR A 129 -22.72 28.83 0.11
C THR A 129 -22.12 28.46 -1.26
N ALA A 130 -22.22 29.37 -2.23
CA ALA A 130 -21.64 29.17 -3.56
C ALA A 130 -20.11 29.09 -3.51
N MET A 131 -19.45 29.92 -2.69
CA MET A 131 -18.00 29.86 -2.48
C MET A 131 -17.56 28.53 -1.85
N ILE A 132 -18.32 27.99 -0.90
CA ILE A 132 -18.04 26.66 -0.30
C ILE A 132 -18.15 25.55 -1.36
N LEU A 133 -19.20 25.60 -2.19
CA LEU A 133 -19.41 24.63 -3.27
C LEU A 133 -18.30 24.72 -4.32
N LEU A 134 -17.89 25.94 -4.72
CA LEU A 134 -16.83 26.16 -5.69
C LEU A 134 -15.44 25.83 -5.13
N ALA A 135 -15.19 26.11 -3.85
CA ALA A 135 -13.95 25.73 -3.18
C ALA A 135 -13.79 24.21 -3.13
N GLY A 136 -14.87 23.46 -2.84
CA GLY A 136 -14.86 21.99 -2.85
C GLY A 136 -14.56 21.37 -4.22
N ILE A 137 -14.80 22.10 -5.32
CA ILE A 137 -14.50 21.65 -6.70
C ILE A 137 -13.04 21.94 -7.10
N LEU A 138 -12.40 22.93 -6.47
CA LEU A 138 -11.07 23.44 -6.85
C LEU A 138 -9.91 22.99 -5.96
N VAL A 139 -10.17 22.33 -4.83
CA VAL A 139 -9.06 21.90 -3.97
C VAL A 139 -8.55 20.54 -4.41
N ASN A 140 -7.41 20.54 -5.11
CA ASN A 140 -6.56 19.38 -5.25
C ASN A 140 -5.99 19.04 -3.85
N THR A 141 -6.78 18.38 -3.01
CA THR A 141 -6.39 18.01 -1.66
C THR A 141 -5.46 16.80 -1.69
N SER A 142 -4.20 16.98 -1.31
CA SER A 142 -3.34 15.87 -0.92
C SER A 142 -3.51 15.61 0.58
N THR A 143 -3.98 14.42 0.95
CA THR A 143 -4.03 13.98 2.34
C THR A 143 -2.73 13.25 2.66
N VAL A 144 -1.91 13.83 3.55
CA VAL A 144 -0.69 13.18 4.06
C VAL A 144 -0.98 12.70 5.48
N THR A 145 -0.88 11.39 5.69
CA THR A 145 -0.97 10.81 7.04
C THR A 145 0.38 10.95 7.72
N VAL A 146 0.45 11.77 8.77
CA VAL A 146 1.66 11.94 9.59
C VAL A 146 1.51 11.13 10.86
N TYR A 147 2.43 10.19 11.07
CA TYR A 147 2.47 9.40 12.30
C TYR A 147 3.38 10.08 13.32
N ASP A 148 2.81 10.43 14.47
CA ASP A 148 3.57 10.96 15.60
C ASP A 148 4.35 9.83 16.31
N THR A 149 5.57 10.14 16.76
CA THR A 149 6.49 9.15 17.32
C THR A 149 6.61 9.35 18.83
N ALA A 150 6.01 8.45 19.61
CA ALA A 150 6.08 8.50 21.06
C ALA A 150 7.46 8.04 21.61
N HIS A 151 8.00 6.95 21.03
CA HIS A 151 9.24 6.34 21.48
C HIS A 151 10.12 5.93 20.30
N THR A 152 11.43 6.08 20.47
CA THR A 152 12.44 5.70 19.49
C THR A 152 13.45 4.73 20.10
N PHE A 153 13.87 3.75 19.31
CA PHE A 153 14.95 2.84 19.66
C PHE A 153 15.63 2.33 18.38
N ASN A 154 16.91 1.97 18.51
CA ASN A 154 17.70 1.50 17.38
C ASN A 154 17.39 0.03 17.08
N VAL A 155 17.20 -0.25 15.79
CA VAL A 155 16.96 -1.60 15.27
C VAL A 155 17.72 -1.80 13.97
N THR A 156 18.03 -3.05 13.68
CA THR A 156 18.37 -3.55 12.35
C THR A 156 17.08 -4.01 11.68
N ALA A 157 16.81 -3.50 10.49
CA ALA A 157 15.61 -3.81 9.72
C ALA A 157 15.87 -3.63 8.22
N GLY A 158 14.92 -4.06 7.40
CA GLY A 158 14.95 -3.84 5.96
C GLY A 158 15.47 -5.03 5.15
N VAL A 159 15.49 -4.86 3.83
CA VAL A 159 15.99 -5.81 2.85
C VAL A 159 17.15 -5.20 2.08
N GLY A 160 18.31 -5.84 2.19
CA GLY A 160 19.52 -5.44 1.48
C GLY A 160 19.66 -6.10 0.12
N PRO A 161 20.62 -5.63 -0.71
CA PRO A 161 20.95 -6.29 -1.96
C PRO A 161 21.41 -7.74 -1.72
N PHE A 162 21.17 -8.61 -2.71
CA PHE A 162 21.62 -9.99 -2.66
C PHE A 162 23.15 -10.05 -2.50
N ASN A 163 23.61 -10.78 -1.49
CA ASN A 163 25.02 -11.00 -1.22
C ASN A 163 25.35 -12.48 -1.34
N SER A 164 26.06 -12.84 -2.39
CA SER A 164 26.43 -14.22 -2.69
C SER A 164 27.29 -14.88 -1.61
N SER A 165 28.06 -14.10 -0.85
CA SER A 165 28.93 -14.66 0.19
C SER A 165 28.16 -15.23 1.39
N LEU A 166 26.87 -14.89 1.52
CA LEU A 166 26.01 -15.35 2.61
C LEU A 166 25.29 -16.67 2.30
N VAL A 167 25.30 -17.13 1.05
CA VAL A 167 24.58 -18.35 0.63
C VAL A 167 25.14 -19.58 1.33
N ASP A 168 26.45 -19.85 1.19
CA ASP A 168 27.08 -21.04 1.79
C ASP A 168 26.99 -21.05 3.33
N PRO A 169 27.28 -19.95 4.06
CA PRO A 169 27.08 -19.88 5.50
C PRO A 169 25.62 -20.14 5.92
N PHE A 170 24.64 -19.58 5.19
CA PHE A 170 23.24 -19.79 5.48
C PHE A 170 22.82 -21.25 5.32
N VAL A 171 23.20 -21.89 4.21
CA VAL A 171 22.91 -23.32 3.97
C VAL A 171 23.57 -24.17 5.07
N LYS A 172 24.81 -23.89 5.46
CA LYS A 172 25.49 -24.57 6.57
C LYS A 172 24.78 -24.36 7.91
N PHE A 173 24.31 -23.15 8.19
CA PHE A 173 23.56 -22.83 9.40
C PHE A 173 22.27 -23.65 9.47
N ILE A 174 21.46 -23.67 8.41
CA ILE A 174 20.22 -24.46 8.36
C ILE A 174 20.51 -25.95 8.60
N ARG A 175 21.56 -26.50 7.99
CA ARG A 175 22.01 -27.89 8.23
C ARG A 175 22.40 -28.14 9.68
N SER A 176 22.98 -27.15 10.35
CA SER A 176 23.43 -27.26 11.74
C SER A 176 22.30 -27.26 12.77
N LEU A 177 21.09 -26.76 12.41
CA LEU A 177 19.95 -26.69 13.33
C LEU A 177 19.37 -28.08 13.67
N ALA A 178 19.57 -29.08 12.81
CA ALA A 178 19.04 -30.43 13.01
C ALA A 178 20.02 -31.51 12.51
N PRO A 179 21.20 -31.66 13.15
CA PRO A 179 22.29 -32.50 12.64
C PRO A 179 21.97 -34.01 12.64
N GLN A 180 20.92 -34.42 13.38
CA GLN A 180 20.47 -35.81 13.47
C GLN A 180 19.28 -36.14 12.56
N TYR A 181 18.72 -35.14 11.87
CA TYR A 181 17.60 -35.37 10.95
C TYR A 181 18.18 -35.71 9.57
N PRO A 182 17.85 -36.87 8.98
CA PRO A 182 18.48 -37.36 7.74
C PRO A 182 18.07 -36.56 6.50
N TYR A 183 17.05 -35.72 6.63
CA TYR A 183 16.64 -34.77 5.62
C TYR A 183 17.16 -33.39 6.02
N GLN A 184 17.89 -32.70 5.15
CA GLN A 184 18.11 -31.27 5.32
C GLN A 184 16.80 -30.55 5.03
N VAL A 185 15.83 -30.65 5.93
CA VAL A 185 14.51 -30.07 5.69
C VAL A 185 14.74 -28.58 5.53
N GLN A 186 14.67 -28.08 4.29
CA GLN A 186 14.35 -26.69 4.05
C GLN A 186 13.08 -26.46 4.85
N PRO A 187 13.13 -25.71 5.97
CA PRO A 187 12.00 -25.70 6.88
C PRO A 187 10.74 -25.34 6.10
N PHE A 188 9.64 -26.06 6.32
CA PHE A 188 8.38 -25.83 5.59
C PHE A 188 7.98 -24.35 5.59
N SER A 189 8.36 -23.61 6.63
CA SER A 189 8.24 -22.16 6.70
C SER A 189 8.89 -21.42 5.53
N TYR A 190 10.09 -21.79 5.08
CA TYR A 190 10.72 -21.18 3.90
C TYR A 190 9.97 -21.51 2.61
N ILE A 191 9.51 -22.75 2.44
CA ILE A 191 8.73 -23.18 1.26
C ILE A 191 7.40 -22.42 1.20
N ALA A 192 6.67 -22.40 2.32
CA ALA A 192 5.42 -21.65 2.44
C ALA A 192 5.64 -20.15 2.20
N TRP A 193 6.76 -19.62 2.67
CA TRP A 193 7.11 -18.21 2.51
C TRP A 193 7.46 -17.84 1.06
N VAL A 194 8.15 -18.71 0.33
CA VAL A 194 8.48 -18.52 -1.09
C VAL A 194 7.23 -18.27 -1.93
N TYR A 195 6.14 -19.00 -1.70
CA TYR A 195 4.94 -18.88 -2.53
C TYR A 195 4.21 -17.55 -2.39
N ILE A 196 4.36 -16.89 -1.25
CA ILE A 196 3.61 -15.67 -0.93
C ILE A 196 4.52 -14.46 -0.73
N LEU A 197 5.83 -14.57 -0.95
CA LEU A 197 6.80 -13.54 -0.57
C LEU A 197 6.43 -12.14 -1.10
N LEU A 198 6.04 -12.03 -2.37
CA LEU A 198 5.67 -10.77 -3.00
C LEU A 198 4.24 -10.30 -2.69
N LEU A 199 3.41 -11.22 -2.19
CA LEU A 199 2.03 -10.94 -1.79
C LEU A 199 1.87 -10.72 -0.29
N ASN A 200 2.88 -11.05 0.49
CA ASN A 200 2.79 -11.08 1.92
C ASN A 200 2.98 -9.64 2.45
N PRO A 201 1.92 -9.02 3.00
CA PRO A 201 1.99 -7.65 3.51
C PRO A 201 2.90 -7.52 4.74
N LEU A 202 3.42 -8.63 5.28
CA LEU A 202 4.44 -8.61 6.32
C LEU A 202 5.83 -8.27 5.78
N THR A 203 6.06 -8.41 4.46
CA THR A 203 7.41 -8.36 3.86
C THR A 203 7.51 -7.51 2.61
N SER A 204 6.42 -7.35 1.87
CA SER A 204 6.40 -6.65 0.59
C SER A 204 5.13 -5.83 0.41
N THR A 205 5.20 -4.86 -0.49
CA THR A 205 4.07 -4.04 -0.94
C THR A 205 4.16 -3.83 -2.45
N VAL A 206 3.03 -3.53 -3.08
CA VAL A 206 3.01 -3.12 -4.48
C VAL A 206 3.60 -1.72 -4.61
N ALA A 207 4.48 -1.52 -5.58
CA ALA A 207 5.13 -0.25 -5.87
C ALA A 207 4.86 0.21 -7.30
N SER A 208 5.10 1.49 -7.56
CA SER A 208 5.11 2.01 -8.93
C SER A 208 6.38 1.54 -9.64
N PRO A 209 6.29 0.92 -10.83
CA PRO A 209 7.47 0.46 -11.54
C PRO A 209 8.41 1.59 -11.93
N VAL A 210 9.71 1.33 -11.83
CA VAL A 210 10.79 2.25 -12.22
C VAL A 210 11.14 2.07 -13.69
N ARG A 211 11.19 0.82 -14.17
CA ARG A 211 11.59 0.45 -15.53
C ARG A 211 10.56 0.82 -16.58
N CYS A 212 9.28 0.61 -16.27
CA CYS A 212 8.16 0.76 -17.20
C CYS A 212 7.03 1.59 -16.56
N PRO A 213 7.28 2.89 -16.26
CA PRO A 213 6.30 3.73 -15.60
C PRO A 213 5.09 3.96 -16.52
N GLY A 214 3.92 3.48 -16.10
CA GLY A 214 2.65 3.70 -16.81
C GLY A 214 2.39 2.78 -18.00
N GLU A 215 3.27 1.82 -18.29
CA GLU A 215 3.03 0.79 -19.30
C GLU A 215 2.20 -0.36 -18.69
N GLY A 216 1.15 -0.77 -19.40
CA GLY A 216 0.35 -1.93 -19.00
C GLY A 216 1.18 -3.21 -19.08
N GLY A 217 1.14 -4.06 -18.04
CA GLY A 217 1.87 -5.33 -18.00
C GLY A 217 3.19 -5.29 -17.22
N CYS A 218 3.53 -4.16 -16.61
CA CYS A 218 4.66 -4.03 -15.69
C CYS A 218 4.16 -4.08 -14.23
N THR A 219 4.63 -5.07 -13.46
CA THR A 219 4.28 -5.20 -12.03
C THR A 219 5.51 -4.97 -11.18
N SER A 220 5.41 -4.11 -10.16
CA SER A 220 6.53 -3.82 -9.27
C SER A 220 6.18 -4.09 -7.82
N TYR A 221 7.17 -4.62 -7.08
CA TYR A 221 7.05 -4.92 -5.67
C TYR A 221 8.23 -4.33 -4.91
N LEU A 222 7.95 -3.66 -3.81
CA LEU A 222 8.96 -3.19 -2.87
C LEU A 222 9.06 -4.16 -1.69
N LEU A 223 10.18 -4.86 -1.62
CA LEU A 223 10.61 -5.65 -0.48
C LEU A 223 11.29 -4.71 0.51
N SER A 224 10.50 -4.08 1.37
CA SER A 224 11.02 -3.26 2.47
C SER A 224 11.26 -4.06 3.74
N GLY A 225 10.78 -5.31 3.78
CA GLY A 225 10.58 -6.03 5.04
C GLY A 225 9.47 -5.37 5.86
N GLY A 226 9.21 -5.95 7.03
CA GLY A 226 8.24 -5.44 7.99
C GLY A 226 8.69 -5.77 9.41
N LEU A 227 7.77 -5.69 10.38
CA LEU A 227 8.12 -5.88 11.78
C LEU A 227 8.64 -7.29 12.10
N SER A 228 8.28 -8.29 11.28
CA SER A 228 8.80 -9.65 11.41
C SER A 228 10.29 -9.79 11.07
N MET A 229 10.90 -8.76 10.50
CA MET A 229 12.32 -8.73 10.09
C MET A 229 13.13 -7.70 10.90
N VAL A 230 12.60 -7.24 12.03
CA VAL A 230 13.23 -6.25 12.90
C VAL A 230 13.97 -6.94 14.04
N ALA A 231 15.23 -6.57 14.25
CA ALA A 231 16.06 -7.03 15.36
C ALA A 231 16.70 -5.84 16.12
N PRO A 232 16.63 -5.77 17.45
CA PRO A 232 15.85 -6.65 18.33
C PRO A 232 14.35 -6.49 18.08
N TRP A 233 13.56 -7.47 18.54
CA TRP A 233 12.10 -7.41 18.49
C TRP A 233 11.56 -6.12 19.13
N VAL A 234 10.43 -5.65 18.61
CA VAL A 234 9.73 -4.47 19.14
C VAL A 234 9.45 -4.65 20.63
N ARG A 235 9.82 -3.65 21.44
CA ARG A 235 9.63 -3.69 22.90
C ARG A 235 8.16 -3.89 23.28
N GLN A 236 7.91 -4.66 24.32
CA GLN A 236 6.59 -4.82 24.94
C GLN A 236 6.27 -3.63 25.86
N GLY A 237 5.00 -3.50 26.29
CA GLY A 237 4.58 -2.49 27.27
C GLY A 237 4.18 -1.13 26.69
N PHE A 238 3.79 -1.10 25.41
CA PHE A 238 3.39 0.11 24.70
C PHE A 238 2.04 -0.12 23.99
N ASP A 239 1.12 -0.85 24.59
CA ASP A 239 -0.07 -1.40 23.92
C ASP A 239 -1.05 -0.31 23.40
N ASP A 240 -0.92 0.90 23.92
CA ASP A 240 -1.57 2.13 23.45
C ASP A 240 -1.03 2.67 22.12
N HIS A 241 0.17 2.22 21.70
CA HIS A 241 0.79 2.56 20.43
C HIS A 241 0.68 1.39 19.44
N THR A 242 -0.33 1.45 18.57
CA THR A 242 -0.69 0.36 17.64
C THR A 242 0.24 0.22 16.43
N LEU A 243 1.03 1.25 16.12
CA LEU A 243 1.88 1.33 14.94
C LEU A 243 3.36 1.45 15.32
N VAL A 244 4.23 0.91 14.48
CA VAL A 244 5.69 1.07 14.56
C VAL A 244 6.18 1.64 13.24
N LYS A 245 6.98 2.70 13.34
CA LYS A 245 7.64 3.35 12.22
C LYS A 245 9.12 2.97 12.20
N ILE A 246 9.54 2.31 11.12
CA ILE A 246 10.93 1.95 10.84
C ILE A 246 11.43 2.96 9.81
N ALA A 247 12.26 3.92 10.25
CA ALA A 247 12.79 4.95 9.37
C ALA A 247 14.02 4.44 8.60
N ASN A 248 14.16 4.85 7.34
CA ASN A 248 15.35 4.62 6.50
C ASN A 248 15.77 3.14 6.39
N ALA A 249 14.80 2.22 6.37
CA ALA A 249 15.08 0.80 6.16
C ALA A 249 15.60 0.60 4.72
N PRO A 250 16.71 -0.13 4.51
CA PRO A 250 17.08 -0.56 3.17
C PRO A 250 15.94 -1.39 2.57
N ALA A 251 15.69 -1.24 1.29
CA ALA A 251 14.65 -1.96 0.58
C ALA A 251 15.13 -2.34 -0.83
N VAL A 252 14.56 -3.42 -1.36
CA VAL A 252 14.79 -3.86 -2.74
C VAL A 252 13.49 -3.76 -3.50
N GLN A 253 13.51 -3.09 -4.65
CA GLN A 253 12.38 -3.03 -5.56
C GLN A 253 12.62 -3.94 -6.75
N LEU A 254 11.60 -4.70 -7.12
CA LEU A 254 11.61 -5.68 -8.19
C LEU A 254 10.57 -5.30 -9.23
N ASP A 255 11.01 -5.02 -10.44
CA ASP A 255 10.13 -4.77 -11.57
C ASP A 255 10.08 -6.00 -12.46
N PHE A 256 8.88 -6.53 -12.67
CA PHE A 256 8.64 -7.65 -13.55
C PHE A 256 7.92 -7.20 -14.82
N THR A 257 8.41 -7.66 -15.97
CA THR A 257 7.82 -7.43 -17.29
C THR A 257 7.74 -8.74 -18.05
N GLY A 258 6.65 -8.99 -18.78
CA GLY A 258 6.53 -10.20 -19.57
C GLY A 258 5.19 -10.34 -20.28
N PRO A 259 5.00 -11.43 -21.05
CA PRO A 259 5.98 -12.49 -21.35
C PRO A 259 7.06 -12.03 -22.35
N VAL A 260 8.16 -12.78 -22.42
CA VAL A 260 9.29 -12.58 -23.35
C VAL A 260 9.45 -13.78 -24.27
N ASP A 261 9.75 -13.53 -25.55
CA ASP A 261 9.96 -14.55 -26.59
C ASP A 261 11.41 -15.10 -26.64
N SER A 262 12.22 -14.89 -25.60
CA SER A 262 13.66 -15.20 -25.64
C SER A 262 13.94 -16.71 -25.71
N ALA A 263 14.83 -17.09 -26.65
CA ALA A 263 15.40 -18.43 -26.74
C ALA A 263 16.63 -18.53 -25.82
N PHE A 264 16.45 -19.12 -24.64
CA PHE A 264 17.54 -19.46 -23.72
C PHE A 264 18.42 -20.55 -24.31
N GLY A 265 19.75 -20.43 -24.18
CA GLY A 265 20.66 -21.52 -24.54
C GLY A 265 20.65 -22.63 -23.49
N ASP A 266 21.12 -23.83 -23.85
CA ASP A 266 21.26 -24.93 -22.86
C ASP A 266 22.19 -24.55 -21.70
N ALA A 267 23.20 -23.71 -21.95
CA ALA A 267 24.13 -23.22 -20.92
C ALA A 267 23.44 -22.32 -19.87
N ASP A 268 22.34 -21.67 -20.23
CA ASP A 268 21.58 -20.77 -19.35
C ASP A 268 20.60 -21.54 -18.44
N CYS A 269 20.45 -22.85 -18.68
CA CYS A 269 19.41 -23.67 -18.09
C CYS A 269 19.93 -24.76 -17.15
N ASP A 270 19.22 -24.98 -16.05
CA ASP A 270 19.34 -26.15 -15.19
C ASP A 270 18.07 -27.01 -15.27
N GLY A 271 18.23 -28.33 -15.30
CA GLY A 271 17.14 -29.28 -15.17
C GLY A 271 17.08 -29.83 -13.75
N PHE A 272 15.89 -29.81 -13.15
CA PHE A 272 15.59 -30.38 -11.84
C PHE A 272 14.52 -31.45 -11.97
N GLY A 273 14.74 -32.62 -11.37
CA GLY A 273 13.77 -33.71 -11.36
C GLY A 273 14.42 -35.02 -10.88
N GLN A 274 13.59 -36.05 -10.70
CA GLN A 274 14.03 -37.35 -10.20
C GLN A 274 13.52 -38.47 -11.10
N SER A 275 14.40 -39.40 -11.47
CA SER A 275 14.02 -40.59 -12.24
C SER A 275 12.97 -41.42 -11.48
N GLY A 276 11.99 -41.95 -12.22
CA GLY A 276 10.85 -42.67 -11.64
C GLY A 276 9.73 -41.76 -11.11
N VAL A 277 9.94 -40.44 -11.08
CA VAL A 277 8.94 -39.45 -10.69
C VAL A 277 8.53 -38.64 -11.92
N LYS A 278 7.23 -38.36 -12.12
CA LYS A 278 6.71 -37.58 -13.27
C LYS A 278 6.97 -36.07 -13.15
N ILE A 279 8.09 -35.71 -12.53
CA ILE A 279 8.37 -34.38 -12.02
C ILE A 279 9.65 -33.87 -12.67
N GLY A 280 9.56 -32.74 -13.38
CA GLY A 280 10.69 -32.06 -13.98
C GLY A 280 10.43 -30.55 -14.14
N ILE A 281 11.42 -29.72 -13.81
CA ILE A 281 11.48 -28.30 -14.17
C ILE A 281 12.79 -28.04 -14.90
N ARG A 282 12.72 -27.29 -15.99
CA ARG A 282 13.86 -26.62 -16.58
C ARG A 282 13.78 -25.15 -16.23
N PHE A 283 14.77 -24.67 -15.47
CA PHE A 283 14.89 -23.28 -15.09
C PHE A 283 16.03 -22.65 -15.87
N CYS A 284 15.76 -21.56 -16.57
CA CYS A 284 16.79 -20.82 -17.29
C CYS A 284 16.87 -19.39 -16.79
N LEU A 285 18.09 -18.87 -16.73
CA LEU A 285 18.40 -17.50 -16.33
C LEU A 285 19.46 -16.96 -17.27
N SER A 286 19.17 -15.83 -17.92
CA SER A 286 20.14 -15.09 -18.72
C SER A 286 20.04 -13.60 -18.44
N GLN A 287 21.19 -12.92 -18.45
CA GLN A 287 21.27 -11.48 -18.28
C GLN A 287 21.02 -10.80 -19.63
N SER A 288 20.02 -9.93 -19.70
CA SER A 288 19.72 -9.18 -20.92
C SER A 288 20.62 -7.95 -21.03
N SER A 289 21.40 -7.88 -22.11
CA SER A 289 22.13 -6.67 -22.52
C SER A 289 21.15 -5.72 -23.21
N PRO A 290 21.13 -4.38 -22.93
CA PRO A 290 22.17 -3.57 -22.29
C PRO A 290 21.87 -3.13 -20.84
N ASP A 291 20.87 -3.70 -20.18
CA ASP A 291 20.32 -3.16 -18.93
C ASP A 291 20.91 -3.95 -17.73
N PRO A 292 21.77 -3.35 -16.88
CA PRO A 292 22.69 -4.09 -16.00
C PRO A 292 22.01 -4.97 -14.94
N ALA A 293 20.72 -4.78 -14.68
CA ALA A 293 19.94 -5.53 -13.68
C ALA A 293 18.80 -6.35 -14.28
N ALA A 294 18.71 -6.45 -15.62
CA ALA A 294 17.60 -7.09 -16.31
C ALA A 294 17.86 -8.57 -16.58
N ASP A 295 17.30 -9.44 -15.76
CA ASP A 295 17.41 -10.88 -15.93
C ASP A 295 16.14 -11.44 -16.57
N SER A 296 16.29 -12.18 -17.67
CA SER A 296 15.18 -12.94 -18.24
C SER A 296 15.18 -14.34 -17.65
N LEU A 297 14.02 -14.80 -17.21
CA LEU A 297 13.85 -16.07 -16.52
C LEU A 297 12.74 -16.89 -17.15
N TYR A 298 13.00 -18.19 -17.26
CA TYR A 298 12.17 -19.15 -17.96
C TYR A 298 12.02 -20.42 -17.13
N ALA A 299 10.78 -20.86 -16.92
CA ALA A 299 10.48 -22.15 -16.34
C ALA A 299 9.65 -22.98 -17.33
N GLN A 300 10.13 -24.19 -17.67
CA GLN A 300 9.42 -25.17 -18.49
C GLN A 300 9.21 -26.45 -17.69
N THR A 301 8.04 -27.07 -17.84
CA THR A 301 7.71 -28.34 -17.18
C THR A 301 7.53 -29.45 -18.21
N GLU A 302 8.04 -30.65 -17.91
CA GLU A 302 7.87 -31.84 -18.74
C GLU A 302 7.13 -32.97 -18.02
N ARG A 303 6.52 -33.84 -18.82
CA ARG A 303 5.82 -35.06 -18.43
C ARG A 303 6.62 -36.31 -18.80
N GLY A 304 7.57 -36.76 -17.97
CA GLY A 304 8.23 -38.07 -18.12
C GLY A 304 9.72 -38.11 -17.77
N ALA A 305 10.21 -39.26 -17.31
CA ALA A 305 11.61 -39.65 -17.03
C ALA A 305 12.49 -38.77 -16.11
N GLY A 306 11.99 -37.68 -15.54
CA GLY A 306 12.66 -36.93 -14.46
C GLY A 306 13.67 -35.87 -14.90
N LEU A 307 13.81 -35.59 -16.20
CA LEU A 307 14.58 -34.46 -16.74
C LEU A 307 13.79 -33.79 -17.87
N CYS A 308 13.77 -32.46 -17.88
CA CYS A 308 13.09 -31.66 -18.90
C CYS A 308 13.95 -31.52 -20.17
N HIS A 309 13.83 -32.46 -21.10
CA HIS A 309 14.47 -32.46 -22.42
C HIS A 309 13.48 -32.61 -23.59
N GLY A 310 12.18 -32.37 -23.36
CA GLY A 310 11.14 -32.53 -24.38
C GLY A 310 11.13 -31.47 -25.48
N ASP A 311 10.76 -31.90 -26.69
CA ASP A 311 10.58 -31.05 -27.86
C ASP A 311 9.48 -29.99 -27.62
N PRO A 312 9.69 -28.72 -28.06
CA PRO A 312 8.66 -27.67 -27.98
C PRO A 312 7.40 -28.04 -28.80
N PRO A 313 6.19 -27.59 -28.39
CA PRO A 313 5.91 -26.59 -27.36
C PRO A 313 5.45 -27.18 -26.01
N ALA A 314 6.34 -27.18 -25.01
CA ALA A 314 5.92 -27.39 -23.62
C ALA A 314 5.50 -26.04 -22.99
N PRO A 315 4.51 -26.04 -22.09
CA PRO A 315 4.05 -24.81 -21.45
C PRO A 315 5.15 -24.20 -20.59
N ASN A 316 5.27 -22.87 -20.65
CA ASN A 316 6.32 -22.12 -19.97
C ASN A 316 5.79 -20.84 -19.31
N ILE A 317 6.57 -20.30 -18.39
CA ILE A 317 6.40 -18.96 -17.83
C ILE A 317 7.69 -18.21 -18.09
N THR A 318 7.59 -17.02 -18.69
CA THR A 318 8.72 -16.14 -18.94
C THR A 318 8.48 -14.76 -18.35
N THR A 319 9.54 -14.19 -17.77
CA THR A 319 9.53 -12.82 -17.26
C THR A 319 10.91 -12.23 -17.36
N ILE A 320 10.99 -10.93 -17.59
CA ILE A 320 12.15 -10.09 -17.26
C ILE A 320 11.95 -9.59 -15.84
N VAL A 321 13.00 -9.58 -15.03
CA VAL A 321 13.04 -8.94 -13.72
C VAL A 321 14.16 -7.89 -13.71
N ALA A 322 13.89 -6.72 -13.15
CA ALA A 322 14.89 -5.70 -12.86
C ALA A 322 14.96 -5.43 -11.35
N PHE A 323 16.19 -5.31 -10.84
CA PHE A 323 16.48 -5.14 -9.42
C PHE A 323 16.94 -3.72 -9.12
N TYR A 324 16.31 -3.08 -8.14
CA TYR A 324 16.68 -1.77 -7.64
C TYR A 324 16.86 -1.78 -6.12
N THR A 325 17.77 -0.95 -5.63
CA THR A 325 17.94 -0.68 -4.20
C THR A 325 17.42 0.70 -3.87
N THR A 326 16.77 0.83 -2.72
CA THR A 326 16.30 2.11 -2.21
C THR A 326 16.27 2.08 -0.68
N LYS A 327 15.83 3.19 -0.08
CA LYS A 327 15.48 3.28 1.33
C LYS A 327 14.00 3.60 1.44
N ALA A 328 13.38 3.07 2.47
CA ALA A 328 11.96 3.25 2.73
C ALA A 328 11.72 3.49 4.22
N THR A 329 10.76 4.35 4.51
CA THR A 329 10.16 4.44 5.84
C THR A 329 8.93 3.52 5.86
N VAL A 330 9.01 2.47 6.66
CA VAL A 330 7.96 1.45 6.77
C VAL A 330 7.15 1.72 8.03
N VAL A 331 5.84 1.82 7.89
CA VAL A 331 4.92 1.86 9.03
C VAL A 331 4.14 0.56 9.05
N ALA A 332 4.16 -0.14 10.17
CA ALA A 332 3.55 -1.45 10.31
C ALA A 332 2.75 -1.55 11.61
N ALA A 333 1.69 -2.35 11.59
CA ALA A 333 0.81 -2.57 12.73
C ALA A 333 1.40 -3.62 13.67
N ARG A 334 1.34 -3.38 14.99
CA ARG A 334 1.86 -4.31 16.00
C ARG A 334 0.98 -5.52 16.22
N SER A 335 -0.33 -5.39 15.95
CA SER A 335 -1.30 -6.46 16.18
C SER A 335 -1.09 -7.65 15.24
N ASN A 336 -0.62 -7.41 14.02
CA ASN A 336 -0.50 -8.42 12.97
C ASN A 336 0.79 -8.32 12.15
N TYR A 337 1.71 -7.40 12.49
CA TYR A 337 2.99 -7.18 11.83
C TYR A 337 2.92 -6.68 10.37
N SER A 338 1.72 -6.40 9.84
CA SER A 338 1.54 -5.99 8.44
C SER A 338 1.98 -4.56 8.19
N ILE A 339 2.60 -4.33 7.04
CA ILE A 339 2.91 -3.01 6.51
C ILE A 339 1.60 -2.29 6.22
N VAL A 340 1.42 -1.12 6.84
CA VAL A 340 0.25 -0.24 6.70
C VAL A 340 0.53 0.85 5.67
N SER A 341 1.73 1.42 5.69
CA SER A 341 2.12 2.43 4.72
C SER A 341 3.63 2.47 4.54
N ILE A 342 4.06 2.86 3.34
CA ILE A 342 5.45 3.15 3.01
C ILE A 342 5.56 4.59 2.56
N THR A 343 6.57 5.29 3.06
CA THR A 343 6.91 6.66 2.70
C THR A 343 8.41 6.84 2.55
N GLY A 344 8.87 8.00 2.07
CA GLY A 344 10.29 8.29 1.97
C GLY A 344 11.01 7.43 0.93
N THR A 345 10.30 7.00 -0.10
CA THR A 345 10.85 6.38 -1.33
C THR A 345 11.13 7.45 -2.39
N ASP A 346 11.31 8.71 -1.97
CA ASP A 346 11.41 9.88 -2.85
C ASP A 346 12.74 9.91 -3.61
N ASP A 347 13.75 9.18 -3.11
CA ASP A 347 15.01 8.95 -3.82
C ASP A 347 14.78 7.95 -4.97
N LEU A 348 15.26 8.31 -6.16
CA LEU A 348 15.16 7.44 -7.33
C LEU A 348 15.85 6.09 -7.04
N PRO A 349 15.17 4.94 -7.15
CA PRO A 349 15.77 3.64 -6.87
C PRO A 349 17.00 3.41 -7.75
N ALA A 350 18.13 3.04 -7.12
CA ALA A 350 19.37 2.81 -7.82
C ALA A 350 19.41 1.37 -8.38
N PRO A 351 19.72 1.15 -9.67
CA PRO A 351 19.80 -0.20 -10.23
C PRO A 351 20.91 -1.00 -9.55
N VAL A 352 20.68 -2.31 -9.37
CA VAL A 352 21.72 -3.22 -8.88
C VAL A 352 22.73 -3.46 -10.01
N GLU A 353 23.83 -2.71 -10.02
CA GLU A 353 24.77 -2.68 -11.16
C GLU A 353 25.50 -4.01 -11.44
N ARG A 354 25.58 -4.93 -10.46
CA ARG A 354 26.32 -6.20 -10.59
C ARG A 354 25.69 -7.34 -9.78
N LEU A 355 24.54 -7.84 -10.23
CA LEU A 355 24.06 -9.11 -9.70
C LEU A 355 25.00 -10.24 -10.19
N ASN A 356 25.58 -10.99 -9.25
CA ASN A 356 26.34 -12.20 -9.60
C ASN A 356 25.34 -13.28 -10.03
N THR A 357 25.01 -13.31 -11.31
CA THR A 357 24.02 -14.22 -11.91
C THR A 357 24.33 -15.68 -11.62
N THR A 358 25.62 -16.08 -11.62
CA THR A 358 26.04 -17.44 -11.24
C THR A 358 25.66 -17.78 -9.79
N ALA A 359 25.92 -16.88 -8.84
CA ALA A 359 25.57 -17.12 -7.44
C ALA A 359 24.07 -17.04 -7.18
N TYR A 360 23.37 -16.12 -7.86
CA TYR A 360 21.92 -16.00 -7.79
C TYR A 360 21.23 -17.26 -8.37
N ARG A 361 21.71 -17.77 -9.51
CA ARG A 361 21.33 -19.08 -10.06
C ARG A 361 21.58 -20.20 -9.07
N GLY A 362 22.72 -20.20 -8.38
CA GLY A 362 23.05 -21.16 -7.33
C GLY A 362 22.05 -21.17 -6.17
N ALA A 363 21.63 -19.99 -5.70
CA ALA A 363 20.61 -19.86 -4.64
C ALA A 363 19.24 -20.41 -5.08
N LEU A 364 18.83 -20.11 -6.32
CA LEU A 364 17.58 -20.64 -6.89
C LEU A 364 17.67 -22.15 -7.17
N ARG A 365 18.84 -22.66 -7.57
CA ARG A 365 19.09 -24.08 -7.75
C ARG A 365 18.91 -24.86 -6.45
N TRP A 366 19.43 -24.36 -5.33
CA TRP A 366 19.18 -24.97 -4.03
C TRP A 366 17.68 -25.04 -3.68
N LEU A 367 16.94 -23.97 -3.97
CA LEU A 367 15.50 -23.89 -3.72
C LEU A 367 14.68 -24.85 -4.60
N LEU A 368 15.03 -24.97 -5.89
CA LEU A 368 14.27 -25.72 -6.89
C LEU A 368 14.66 -27.20 -6.94
N ASN A 369 15.89 -27.55 -6.56
CA ASN A 369 16.36 -28.92 -6.58
C ASN A 369 15.95 -29.66 -5.29
N CYS A 370 14.83 -30.39 -5.37
CA CYS A 370 14.34 -31.23 -4.27
C CYS A 370 15.36 -32.26 -3.78
N THR A 371 16.26 -32.75 -4.64
CA THR A 371 17.30 -33.71 -4.23
C THR A 371 18.43 -33.03 -3.48
N ASP A 372 18.90 -31.86 -3.95
CA ASP A 372 19.94 -31.09 -3.23
C ASP A 372 19.42 -30.53 -1.91
N ALA A 373 18.11 -30.32 -1.81
CA ALA A 373 17.42 -29.91 -0.60
C ALA A 373 16.95 -31.08 0.29
N ASP A 374 17.27 -32.33 -0.07
CA ASP A 374 16.84 -33.55 0.64
C ASP A 374 15.32 -33.58 0.97
N MET A 375 14.49 -33.06 0.07
CA MET A 375 13.04 -33.02 0.22
C MET A 375 12.35 -34.07 -0.64
N PRO A 376 11.28 -34.72 -0.15
CA PRO A 376 10.42 -35.50 -1.01
C PRO A 376 9.92 -34.63 -2.17
N PRO A 377 9.93 -35.12 -3.43
CA PRO A 377 9.53 -34.31 -4.56
C PRO A 377 8.20 -33.57 -4.33
N PRO A 378 7.10 -34.20 -3.86
CA PRO A 378 5.81 -33.50 -3.64
C PRO A 378 5.85 -32.30 -2.71
N SER A 379 6.89 -32.16 -1.88
CA SER A 379 7.07 -31.05 -0.94
C SER A 379 7.94 -29.92 -1.48
N SER A 380 8.52 -30.08 -2.67
CA SER A 380 9.36 -29.06 -3.31
C SER A 380 8.55 -27.87 -3.80
N VAL A 381 9.18 -26.69 -3.83
CA VAL A 381 8.66 -25.47 -4.46
C VAL A 381 8.28 -25.67 -5.93
N ALA A 382 8.98 -26.59 -6.59
CA ALA A 382 8.75 -26.93 -7.96
C ALA A 382 7.35 -27.60 -8.18
N GLN A 383 6.72 -28.13 -7.12
CA GLN A 383 5.38 -28.76 -7.15
C GLN A 383 4.26 -27.87 -7.67
N SER A 384 4.31 -26.57 -7.41
CA SER A 384 3.30 -25.65 -7.92
C SER A 384 3.24 -25.62 -9.46
N PHE A 385 4.34 -25.93 -10.14
CA PHE A 385 4.37 -25.99 -11.61
C PHE A 385 4.04 -27.38 -12.16
N TRP A 386 4.06 -28.43 -11.33
CA TRP A 386 3.98 -29.82 -11.78
C TRP A 386 2.57 -30.37 -11.97
N SER A 387 1.58 -29.87 -11.22
CA SER A 387 0.25 -30.48 -11.20
C SER A 387 -0.51 -30.34 -12.53
N SER A 388 0.04 -29.63 -13.51
CA SER A 388 -0.83 -28.98 -14.49
C SER A 388 -0.11 -28.26 -15.64
N SER A 389 0.49 -29.01 -16.54
CA SER A 389 0.75 -28.50 -17.90
C SER A 389 -0.50 -27.87 -18.54
N SER A 390 -1.70 -28.31 -18.15
CA SER A 390 -2.98 -27.66 -18.49
C SER A 390 -3.24 -26.33 -17.76
N GLN A 391 -2.88 -26.18 -16.48
CA GLN A 391 -3.06 -24.91 -15.75
C GLN A 391 -2.06 -23.84 -16.21
N LEU A 392 -0.87 -24.23 -16.65
CA LEU A 392 0.06 -23.29 -17.28
C LEU A 392 -0.49 -22.71 -18.58
N ARG A 393 -1.37 -23.45 -19.28
CA ARG A 393 -2.07 -23.01 -20.50
C ARG A 393 -3.40 -22.32 -20.22
N ASP A 394 -3.95 -22.48 -19.02
CA ASP A 394 -5.23 -21.91 -18.61
C ASP A 394 -5.01 -20.47 -18.10
N PRO A 395 -5.61 -19.45 -18.74
CA PRO A 395 -5.47 -18.06 -18.34
C PRO A 395 -5.84 -17.78 -16.87
N SER A 396 -6.77 -18.55 -16.30
CA SER A 396 -7.26 -18.36 -14.93
C SER A 396 -6.24 -18.75 -13.86
N THR A 397 -5.36 -19.70 -14.16
CA THR A 397 -4.32 -20.20 -13.25
C THR A 397 -2.93 -19.72 -13.63
N HIS A 398 -2.72 -19.32 -14.89
CA HIS A 398 -1.44 -18.80 -15.37
C HIS A 398 -0.97 -17.59 -14.55
N SER A 399 -1.85 -16.66 -14.19
CA SER A 399 -1.51 -15.48 -13.37
C SER A 399 -0.99 -15.85 -11.98
N ILE A 400 -1.62 -16.82 -11.33
CA ILE A 400 -1.21 -17.33 -10.00
C ILE A 400 0.17 -17.98 -10.09
N LEU A 401 0.39 -18.82 -11.12
CA LEU A 401 1.67 -19.49 -11.32
C LEU A 401 2.79 -18.49 -11.68
N THR A 402 2.49 -17.47 -12.47
CA THR A 402 3.42 -16.37 -12.75
C THR A 402 3.78 -15.61 -11.47
N GLN A 403 2.83 -15.35 -10.59
CA GLN A 403 3.10 -14.69 -9.31
C GLN A 403 3.92 -15.55 -8.34
N HIS A 404 3.68 -16.86 -8.30
CA HIS A 404 4.54 -17.78 -7.56
C HIS A 404 5.96 -17.80 -8.14
N PHE A 405 6.07 -17.80 -9.47
CA PHE A 405 7.37 -17.69 -10.14
C PHE A 405 8.08 -16.40 -9.77
N GLN A 406 7.43 -15.24 -9.85
CA GLN A 406 7.98 -13.96 -9.39
C GLN A 406 8.43 -14.01 -7.93
N SER A 407 7.68 -14.69 -7.06
CA SER A 407 8.05 -14.83 -5.64
C SER A 407 9.27 -15.72 -5.41
N ILE A 408 9.45 -16.76 -6.24
CA ILE A 408 10.68 -17.56 -6.30
C ILE A 408 11.88 -16.68 -6.68
N LEU A 409 11.71 -15.79 -7.66
CA LEU A 409 12.77 -14.85 -8.08
C LEU A 409 13.12 -13.85 -6.97
N ALA A 410 12.13 -13.43 -6.18
CA ALA A 410 12.35 -12.52 -5.05
C ALA A 410 13.06 -13.18 -3.85
N PHE A 411 12.97 -14.51 -3.72
CA PHE A 411 13.39 -15.23 -2.52
C PHE A 411 14.84 -15.01 -2.07
N PRO A 412 15.86 -14.99 -2.96
CA PRO A 412 17.25 -14.78 -2.54
C PRO A 412 17.49 -13.45 -1.80
N PHE A 413 16.67 -12.42 -2.08
CA PHE A 413 16.73 -11.15 -1.36
C PHE A 413 16.06 -11.22 0.01
N GLY A 414 14.99 -12.00 0.12
CA GLY A 414 14.27 -12.20 1.38
C GLY A 414 15.04 -13.03 2.41
N CYS A 415 15.83 -14.02 1.99
CA CYS A 415 16.55 -14.89 2.92
C CYS A 415 17.78 -14.23 3.56
N SER A 416 18.46 -13.32 2.86
CA SER A 416 19.68 -12.68 3.35
C SER A 416 19.44 -11.85 4.64
N THR A 417 18.22 -11.36 4.84
CA THR A 417 17.83 -10.52 5.98
C THR A 417 17.55 -11.32 7.24
N GLN A 418 16.92 -12.50 7.11
CA GLN A 418 16.63 -13.37 8.26
C GLN A 418 17.92 -13.89 8.90
N THR A 419 18.96 -14.15 8.10
CA THR A 419 20.27 -14.59 8.58
C THR A 419 20.96 -13.51 9.42
N ILE A 420 20.90 -12.24 9.00
CA ILE A 420 21.47 -11.12 9.77
C ILE A 420 20.74 -10.95 11.11
N GLY A 421 19.41 -11.07 11.13
CA GLY A 421 18.62 -11.04 12.37
C GLY A 421 18.95 -12.18 13.33
N ALA A 422 19.21 -13.39 12.81
CA ALA A 422 19.55 -14.58 13.61
C ALA A 422 21.00 -14.61 14.12
N THR A 423 21.91 -13.81 13.53
CA THR A 423 23.34 -13.78 13.92
C THR A 423 23.64 -12.65 14.91
N LEU A 424 22.71 -11.68 15.07
CA LEU A 424 22.82 -10.53 15.97
C LEU A 424 21.94 -10.65 17.24
N ALA A 425 21.11 -11.70 17.33
CA ALA A 425 20.39 -12.11 18.54
C ALA A 425 21.14 -13.23 19.24
#